data_AF-A0A379SHV2-F1
#
_entry.id   AF-A0A379SHV2-F1
#
_cell.length_a   1.000
_cell.length_b   1.000
_cell.length_c   1.000
_cell.angle_alpha   90.00
_cell.angle_beta   90.00
_cell.angle_gamma   90.00
#
_symmetry.space_group_name_H-M   'P 1'
#
loop_
_entity.id
_entity.type
_entity.pdbx_description
1 polymer ?
#
loop_
_entity_poly.entity_id
_entity_poly.type
_entity_poly.pdbx_seq_one_letter_code
_entity_poly.pdbx_strand_id
1 'polypeptide(L)'
;MSKNSEKLSEKVRQENLLMFCGVAFMAAGPAFWFLMNSAINARLITLSPDMTGLTEVINVAVALLFAVSGAALALAGWGLSAWHAWRTIRQPGGM
;
A
#
# COMPACT_ATOMS: atom_id res chain seq x y z
N MET A 1 -18.23 25.44 14.52
CA MET A 1 -18.17 24.41 13.44
C MET A 1 -19.24 23.38 13.70
N SER A 2 -19.99 22.96 12.66
CA SER A 2 -21.06 21.98 12.78
C SER A 2 -20.48 20.57 12.98
N LYS A 3 -21.02 19.77 13.91
CA LYS A 3 -20.64 18.36 14.14
C LYS A 3 -20.64 17.50 12.86
N ASN A 4 -21.44 17.87 11.86
CA ASN A 4 -21.47 17.16 10.56
C ASN A 4 -20.24 17.47 9.69
N SER A 5 -19.64 18.66 9.83
CA SER A 5 -18.40 19.02 9.12
C SER A 5 -17.19 18.25 9.65
N GLU A 6 -17.13 18.00 10.96
CA GLU A 6 -16.03 17.23 11.57
C GLU A 6 -16.05 15.75 11.18
N LYS A 7 -17.23 15.11 11.18
CA LYS A 7 -17.40 13.71 10.76
C LYS A 7 -17.07 13.48 9.28
N LEU A 8 -17.38 14.45 8.42
CA LEU A 8 -17.03 14.38 6.99
C LEU A 8 -15.52 14.49 6.80
N SER A 9 -14.87 15.38 7.56
CA SER A 9 -13.42 15.56 7.57
C SER A 9 -12.67 14.30 8.01
N GLU A 10 -13.16 13.60 9.05
CA GLU A 10 -12.54 12.34 9.51
C GLU A 10 -12.62 11.21 8.48
N LYS A 11 -13.75 11.06 7.78
CA LYS A 11 -13.91 10.06 6.72
C LYS A 11 -12.96 10.28 5.56
N VAL A 12 -12.90 11.51 5.05
CA VAL A 12 -11.99 11.89 3.95
C VAL A 12 -10.52 11.70 4.37
N ARG A 13 -10.20 12.00 5.63
CA ARG A 13 -8.85 11.78 6.17
C ARG A 13 -8.50 10.29 6.24
N GLN A 14 -9.42 9.42 6.64
CA GLN A 14 -9.19 7.97 6.67
C GLN A 14 -9.03 7.38 5.25
N GLU A 15 -9.89 7.78 4.31
CA GLU A 15 -9.80 7.38 2.90
C GLU A 15 -8.45 7.76 2.28
N ASN A 16 -8.02 9.02 2.50
CA ASN A 16 -6.74 9.50 2.01
C ASN A 16 -5.57 8.79 2.70
N LEU A 17 -5.62 8.55 4.01
CA LEU A 17 -4.59 7.78 4.71
C LEU A 17 -4.43 6.38 4.11
N LEU A 18 -5.53 5.67 3.83
CA LEU A 18 -5.51 4.34 3.22
C LEU A 18 -4.97 4.37 1.79
N MET A 19 -5.41 5.35 0.97
CA MET A 19 -4.90 5.52 -0.39
C MET A 19 -3.41 5.84 -0.43
N PHE A 20 -2.97 6.89 0.27
CA PHE A 20 -1.57 7.32 0.23
C PHE A 20 -0.64 6.28 0.84
N CYS A 21 -1.05 5.65 1.94
CA CYS A 21 -0.28 4.57 2.56
C CYS A 21 -0.19 3.36 1.61
N GLY A 22 -1.30 2.97 0.99
CA GLY A 22 -1.32 1.87 0.04
C GLY A 22 -0.43 2.11 -1.19
N VAL A 23 -0.52 3.30 -1.79
CA VAL A 23 0.32 3.69 -2.93
C VAL A 23 1.79 3.78 -2.54
N ALA A 24 2.09 4.31 -1.35
CA ALA A 24 3.46 4.35 -0.84
C ALA A 24 4.06 2.95 -0.66
N PHE A 25 3.30 2.00 -0.09
CA PHE A 25 3.74 0.61 0.01
C PHE A 25 3.88 -0.07 -1.36
N MET A 26 3.02 0.27 -2.31
CA MET A 26 3.10 -0.24 -3.68
C MET A 26 4.36 0.25 -4.40
N ALA A 27 4.80 1.49 -4.16
CA ALA A 27 6.07 2.01 -4.67
C ALA A 27 7.30 1.51 -3.88
N ALA A 28 7.14 1.24 -2.59
CA ALA A 28 8.20 0.71 -1.73
C ALA A 28 8.62 -0.72 -2.13
N GLY A 29 7.69 -1.55 -2.63
CA GLY A 29 8.00 -2.91 -3.09
C GLY A 29 9.08 -2.96 -4.18
N PRO A 30 8.90 -2.30 -5.34
CA PRO A 30 9.92 -2.22 -6.40
C PRO A 30 11.22 -1.57 -5.96
N ALA A 31 11.16 -0.53 -5.12
CA ALA A 31 12.34 0.14 -4.59
C ALA A 31 13.16 -0.80 -3.68
N PHE A 32 12.48 -1.54 -2.79
CA PHE A 32 13.10 -2.55 -1.94
C PHE A 32 13.74 -3.66 -2.79
N TRP A 33 13.02 -4.18 -3.78
CA TRP A 33 13.53 -5.22 -4.67
C TRP A 33 14.80 -4.79 -5.38
N PHE A 34 14.83 -3.57 -5.93
CA PHE A 34 15.99 -3.02 -6.63
C PHE A 34 17.20 -2.86 -5.70
N LEU A 35 17.01 -2.28 -4.52
CA LEU A 35 18.08 -2.07 -3.54
C LEU A 35 18.65 -3.41 -3.05
N MET A 36 17.78 -4.38 -2.79
CA MET A 36 18.19 -5.67 -2.27
C MET A 36 18.88 -6.52 -3.35
N ASN A 37 18.42 -6.48 -4.61
CA ASN A 37 19.16 -7.09 -5.72
C ASN A 37 20.54 -6.44 -5.91
N SER A 38 20.63 -5.12 -5.79
CA SER A 38 21.92 -4.41 -5.87
C SER A 38 22.88 -4.84 -4.76
N ALA A 39 22.36 -5.04 -3.55
CA ALA A 39 23.15 -5.51 -2.40
C ALA A 39 23.57 -6.98 -2.53
N ILE A 40 22.71 -7.86 -3.04
CA ILE A 40 23.05 -9.26 -3.34
C ILE A 40 24.14 -9.31 -4.41
N ASN A 41 23.98 -8.56 -5.51
CA ASN A 41 24.96 -8.49 -6.59
C ASN A 41 26.33 -7.99 -6.12
N ALA A 42 26.36 -7.00 -5.22
CA ALA A 42 27.60 -6.50 -4.63
C ALA A 42 28.33 -7.53 -3.74
N ARG A 43 27.61 -8.53 -3.22
CA ARG A 43 28.15 -9.58 -2.34
C ARG A 43 28.22 -10.97 -2.96
N LEU A 44 27.95 -11.11 -4.26
CA LEU A 44 28.01 -12.38 -5.00
C LEU A 44 29.35 -13.12 -4.85
N ILE A 45 30.46 -12.39 -4.68
CA ILE A 45 31.80 -12.97 -4.52
C ILE A 45 31.99 -13.61 -3.13
N THR A 46 31.20 -13.18 -2.14
CA THR A 46 31.30 -13.62 -0.74
C THR A 46 30.19 -14.56 -0.28
N LEU A 47 29.12 -14.73 -1.07
CA LEU A 47 27.99 -15.58 -0.72
C LEU A 47 28.11 -16.96 -1.35
N SER A 48 27.87 -17.99 -0.55
CA SER A 48 27.66 -19.35 -1.07
C SER A 48 26.45 -19.40 -2.02
N PRO A 49 26.45 -20.27 -3.05
CA PRO A 49 25.37 -20.36 -4.03
C PRO A 49 23.98 -20.59 -3.41
N ASP A 50 23.88 -21.45 -2.41
CA ASP A 50 22.62 -21.74 -1.70
C ASP A 50 22.07 -20.52 -0.95
N MET A 51 22.96 -19.73 -0.34
CA MET A 51 22.57 -18.51 0.36
C MET A 51 22.07 -17.46 -0.64
N THR A 52 22.68 -17.37 -1.82
CA THR A 52 22.27 -16.44 -2.88
C THR A 52 20.85 -16.75 -3.35
N GLY A 53 20.55 -18.02 -3.64
CA GLY A 53 19.21 -18.44 -4.07
C GLY A 53 18.14 -18.20 -2.99
N LEU A 54 18.44 -18.50 -1.73
CA LEU A 54 17.51 -18.23 -0.62
C LEU A 54 17.24 -16.72 -0.47
N THR A 55 18.28 -15.89 -0.61
CA THR A 55 18.16 -14.43 -0.46
C THR A 55 17.37 -13.80 -1.60
N GLU A 56 17.50 -14.31 -2.83
CA GLU A 56 16.66 -13.88 -3.96
C GLU A 56 15.18 -14.21 -3.75
N VAL A 57 14.87 -15.43 -3.29
CA VAL A 57 13.48 -15.83 -3.01
C VAL A 57 12.87 -14.96 -1.91
N ILE A 58 13.61 -14.70 -0.83
CA ILE A 58 13.18 -13.81 0.25
C ILE A 58 12.99 -12.38 -0.28
N ASN A 59 13.91 -11.88 -1.10
CA ASN A 59 13.81 -10.55 -1.70
C ASN A 59 12.50 -10.39 -2.49
N VAL A 60 12.22 -11.34 -3.40
CA VAL A 60 11.00 -11.34 -4.21
C VAL A 60 9.75 -11.48 -3.33
N ALA A 61 9.77 -12.37 -2.33
CA ALA A 61 8.63 -12.56 -1.43
C ALA A 61 8.30 -11.29 -0.64
N VAL A 62 9.31 -10.60 -0.08
CA VAL A 62 9.11 -9.36 0.69
C VAL A 62 8.68 -8.21 -0.22
N ALA A 63 9.25 -8.09 -1.42
CA ALA A 63 8.83 -7.11 -2.41
C ALA A 63 7.36 -7.30 -2.83
N LEU A 64 6.95 -8.54 -3.08
CA LEU A 64 5.56 -8.89 -3.38
C LEU A 64 4.64 -8.61 -2.19
N LEU A 65 5.07 -8.91 -0.96
CA LEU A 65 4.28 -8.63 0.24
C LEU A 65 4.00 -7.12 0.38
N PHE A 66 5.00 -6.27 0.17
CA PHE A 66 4.81 -4.82 0.17
C PHE A 66 3.90 -4.34 -0.96
N ALA A 67 4.10 -4.85 -2.18
CA ALA A 67 3.30 -4.46 -3.33
C ALA A 67 1.82 -4.87 -3.18
N VAL A 68 1.56 -6.10 -2.76
CA VAL A 68 0.21 -6.66 -2.62
C VAL A 68 -0.52 -6.04 -1.42
N SER A 69 0.15 -5.87 -0.27
CA SER A 69 -0.45 -5.19 0.88
C SER A 69 -0.74 -3.72 0.58
N GLY A 70 0.17 -3.03 -0.12
CA GLY A 70 -0.04 -1.68 -0.60
C GLY A 70 -1.22 -1.56 -1.56
N ALA A 71 -1.32 -2.46 -2.55
CA ALA A 71 -2.44 -2.52 -3.47
C ALA A 71 -3.77 -2.78 -2.74
N ALA A 72 -3.79 -3.70 -1.78
CA ALA A 72 -4.99 -3.99 -0.98
C ALA A 72 -5.46 -2.77 -0.17
N LEU A 73 -4.52 -2.04 0.47
CA LEU A 73 -4.82 -0.81 1.22
C LEU A 73 -5.32 0.31 0.30
N ALA A 74 -4.71 0.49 -0.87
CA ALA A 74 -5.13 1.49 -1.84
C ALA A 74 -6.54 1.19 -2.40
N LEU A 75 -6.81 -0.07 -2.73
CA LEU A 75 -8.12 -0.53 -3.18
C LEU A 75 -9.17 -0.40 -2.07
N ALA A 76 -8.81 -0.66 -0.81
CA ALA A 76 -9.70 -0.44 0.33
C ALA A 76 -10.06 1.05 0.48
N GLY A 77 -9.08 1.96 0.31
CA GLY A 77 -9.32 3.41 0.30
C GLY A 77 -10.26 3.85 -0.84
N TRP A 78 -10.03 3.34 -2.05
CA TRP A 78 -10.92 3.59 -3.21
C TRP A 78 -12.32 3.01 -3.00
N GLY A 79 -12.42 1.78 -2.48
CA GLY A 79 -13.69 1.12 -2.20
C GLY A 79 -14.51 1.84 -1.14
N LEU A 80 -13.87 2.32 -0.05
CA LEU A 80 -14.52 3.14 0.97
C LEU A 80 -15.02 4.47 0.40
N SER A 81 -14.20 5.13 -0.43
CA SER A 81 -14.58 6.38 -1.08
C SER A 81 -15.77 6.20 -2.04
N ALA A 82 -15.74 5.16 -2.87
CA ALA A 82 -16.85 4.80 -3.76
C ALA A 82 -18.12 4.45 -2.99
N TRP A 83 -17.99 3.73 -1.86
CA TRP A 83 -19.12 3.39 -0.99
C TRP A 83 -19.73 4.64 -0.34
N HIS A 84 -18.90 5.56 0.16
CA HIS A 84 -19.37 6.83 0.72
C HIS A 84 -20.06 7.69 -0.35
N ALA A 85 -19.50 7.80 -1.55
CA ALA A 85 -20.11 8.52 -2.67
C ALA A 85 -21.47 7.91 -3.06
N TRP A 86 -21.56 6.59 -3.14
CA TRP A 86 -22.81 5.89 -3.43
C TRP A 86 -23.88 6.12 -2.36
N ARG A 87 -23.50 6.15 -1.08
CA ARG A 87 -24.42 6.46 0.03
C ARG A 87 -24.99 7.88 -0.07
N THR A 88 -24.16 8.84 -0.41
CA THR A 88 -24.58 10.24 -0.62
C THR A 88 -25.56 10.37 -1.78
N ILE A 89 -25.34 9.65 -2.88
CA ILE A 89 -26.25 9.65 -4.04
C ILE A 89 -27.57 8.94 -3.72
N ARG A 90 -27.53 7.84 -2.95
CA ARG A 90 -28.71 7.04 -2.62
C ARG A 90 -29.59 7.67 -1.53
N GLN A 91 -29.09 8.65 -0.79
CA GLN A 91 -29.87 9.48 0.14
C GLN A 91 -29.69 10.97 -0.20
N PRO A 92 -30.37 11.51 -1.23
CA PRO A 92 -30.25 12.92 -1.61
C PRO A 92 -30.89 13.91 -0.61
N GLY A 93 -31.10 13.54 0.66
CA GLY A 93 -31.73 14.43 1.63
C GLY A 93 -32.12 13.84 2.99
N GLY A 94 -31.35 12.92 3.58
CA GLY A 94 -31.79 12.23 4.81
C GLY A 94 -30.73 12.05 5.89
N MET A 95 -30.63 13.08 6.76
CA MET A 95 -29.97 13.17 8.08
C MET A 95 -28.44 13.33 8.12
#